data_AF-A0A7K0EIW6-F1
#
_entry.id   AF-A0A7K0EIW6-F1
#
_cell.length_a   1.000
_cell.length_b   1.000
_cell.length_c   1.000
_cell.angle_alpha   90.00
_cell.angle_beta   90.00
_cell.angle_gamma   90.00
#
_symmetry.space_group_name_H-M   'P 1'
#
loop_
_entity.id
_entity.type
_entity.pdbx_description
1 polymer ?
#
loop_
_entity_poly.entity_id
_entity_poly.type
_entity_poly.pdbx_seq_one_letter_code
_entity_poly.pdbx_strand_id
1 'polypeptide(L)'
;MESFIILAVGWLIGAFFCGLIGKNRECGFGEPFLLSFFLSPFIGAVDALASKRLEDIAFQKRTIELLKQIAEQTKPTVIDEE
;
A
#
# COMPACT_ATOMS: atom_id res chain seq x y z
N MET A 1 -37.60 -3.03 9.69
CA MET A 1 -36.88 -1.90 9.07
C MET A 1 -35.65 -1.50 9.87
N GLU A 2 -35.75 -1.33 11.18
CA GLU A 2 -34.63 -0.90 12.05
C GLU A 2 -33.38 -1.80 11.95
N SER A 3 -33.54 -3.13 12.02
CA SER A 3 -32.41 -4.06 11.92
C SER A 3 -31.66 -3.98 10.58
N PHE A 4 -32.38 -3.72 9.49
CA PHE A 4 -31.79 -3.56 8.17
C PHE A 4 -30.94 -2.27 8.08
N ILE A 5 -31.44 -1.19 8.70
CA ILE A 5 -30.71 0.09 8.78
C ILE A 5 -29.41 -0.10 9.60
N ILE A 6 -29.48 -0.78 10.73
CA ILE A 6 -28.29 -1.05 11.57
C ILE A 6 -27.24 -1.85 10.79
N LEU A 7 -27.67 -2.89 10.04
CA LEU A 7 -26.77 -3.68 9.21
C LEU A 7 -26.13 -2.85 8.09
N ALA A 8 -26.90 -2.02 7.39
CA ALA A 8 -26.40 -1.16 6.32
C ALA A 8 -25.39 -0.11 6.84
N VAL A 9 -25.68 0.50 7.99
CA VAL A 9 -24.79 1.48 8.63
C VAL A 9 -23.52 0.79 9.13
N GLY A 10 -23.63 -0.37 9.78
CA GLY A 10 -22.47 -1.16 10.21
C GLY A 10 -21.58 -1.58 9.05
N TRP A 11 -22.18 -1.94 7.92
CA TRP A 11 -21.46 -2.27 6.68
C TRP A 11 -20.68 -1.08 6.12
N LEU A 12 -21.32 0.08 5.99
CA LEU A 12 -20.68 1.31 5.53
C LEU A 12 -19.52 1.75 6.44
N ILE A 13 -19.71 1.65 7.75
CA ILE A 13 -18.68 1.94 8.73
C ILE A 13 -17.50 0.97 8.57
N GLY A 14 -17.77 -0.33 8.44
CA GLY A 14 -16.75 -1.35 8.19
C GLY A 14 -15.95 -1.06 6.91
N ALA A 15 -16.63 -0.68 5.83
CA ALA A 15 -15.99 -0.29 4.58
C ALA A 15 -15.12 0.94 4.70
N PHE A 16 -15.59 1.95 5.41
CA PHE A 16 -14.81 3.14 5.70
C PHE A 16 -13.53 2.83 6.48
N PHE A 17 -13.59 1.97 7.49
CA PHE A 17 -12.41 1.54 8.25
C PHE A 17 -11.41 0.76 7.38
N CYS A 18 -11.87 -0.14 6.50
CA CYS A 18 -10.99 -0.81 5.54
C CYS A 18 -10.24 0.19 4.65
N GLY A 19 -10.95 1.20 4.12
CA GLY A 19 -10.34 2.29 3.36
C GLY A 19 -9.30 3.07 4.18
N LEU A 20 -9.61 3.39 5.45
CA LEU A 20 -8.67 4.10 6.33
C LEU A 20 -7.37 3.32 6.56
N ILE A 21 -7.43 2.00 6.67
CA ILE A 21 -6.25 1.13 6.79
C ILE A 21 -5.40 1.19 5.52
N GLY A 22 -6.04 1.24 4.35
CA GLY A 22 -5.37 1.36 3.06
C GLY A 22 -4.70 2.71 2.78
N LYS A 23 -5.16 3.80 3.42
CA LYS A 23 -4.71 5.18 3.12
C LYS A 23 -3.19 5.39 3.11
N ASN A 24 -2.45 4.74 4.00
CA ASN A 24 -1.00 4.90 4.13
C ASN A 24 -0.20 3.79 3.41
N ARG A 25 -0.87 3.06 2.52
CA ARG A 25 -0.33 1.94 1.75
C ARG A 25 -0.44 2.23 0.26
N GLU A 26 0.25 1.41 -0.52
CA GLU A 26 0.31 1.50 -1.98
C GLU A 26 -1.08 1.49 -2.64
N CYS A 27 -2.01 0.65 -2.15
CA CYS A 27 -3.40 0.58 -2.64
C CYS A 27 -4.25 1.83 -2.31
N GLY A 28 -3.81 2.67 -1.37
CA GLY A 28 -4.54 3.86 -0.95
C GLY A 28 -5.89 3.56 -0.30
N PHE A 29 -6.75 4.58 -0.20
CA PHE A 29 -8.07 4.44 0.43
C PHE A 29 -9.10 3.74 -0.47
N GLY A 30 -9.04 4.01 -1.78
CA GLY A 30 -10.12 3.70 -2.72
C GLY A 30 -10.32 2.20 -2.96
N GLU A 31 -9.24 1.46 -3.24
CA GLU A 31 -9.31 0.02 -3.52
C GLU A 31 -9.93 -0.77 -2.35
N PRO A 32 -9.39 -0.71 -1.12
CA PRO A 32 -9.93 -1.50 -0.01
C PRO A 32 -11.32 -1.01 0.45
N PHE A 33 -11.66 0.28 0.28
CA PHE A 33 -13.01 0.78 0.53
C PHE A 33 -14.03 0.17 -0.44
N LEU A 34 -13.75 0.19 -1.75
CA LEU A 34 -14.65 -0.33 -2.77
C LEU A 34 -14.79 -1.85 -2.67
N LEU A 35 -13.67 -2.58 -2.49
CA LEU A 35 -13.69 -4.03 -2.26
C LEU A 35 -14.50 -4.40 -1.01
N SER A 36 -14.36 -3.60 0.05
CA SER A 36 -15.14 -3.78 1.26
C SER A 36 -16.63 -3.53 1.07
N PHE A 37 -16.97 -2.44 0.36
CA PHE A 37 -18.35 -2.05 0.09
C PHE A 37 -19.10 -3.07 -0.77
N PHE A 38 -18.47 -3.58 -1.83
CA PHE A 38 -19.11 -4.49 -2.79
C PHE A 38 -19.07 -5.96 -2.40
N LEU A 39 -17.96 -6.46 -1.85
CA LEU A 39 -17.83 -7.87 -1.50
C LEU A 39 -18.03 -8.12 -0.01
N SER A 40 -17.19 -7.51 0.82
CA SER A 40 -17.21 -7.69 2.28
C SER A 40 -16.08 -6.91 2.97
N PRO A 41 -16.31 -6.36 4.17
CA PRO A 41 -15.26 -5.80 5.03
C PRO A 41 -14.05 -6.69 5.26
N PHE A 42 -14.24 -8.00 5.27
CA PHE A 42 -13.12 -8.93 5.39
C PHE A 42 -12.19 -8.87 4.17
N ILE A 43 -12.75 -8.80 2.96
CA ILE A 43 -11.97 -8.77 1.71
C ILE A 43 -11.21 -7.45 1.58
N GLY A 44 -11.87 -6.32 1.86
CA GLY A 44 -11.19 -5.02 1.85
C GLY A 44 -10.11 -4.90 2.92
N ALA A 45 -10.28 -5.55 4.08
CA ALA A 45 -9.23 -5.60 5.10
C ALA A 45 -8.02 -6.45 4.65
N VAL A 46 -8.25 -7.61 4.03
CA VAL A 46 -7.17 -8.46 3.50
C VAL A 46 -6.38 -7.74 2.41
N ASP A 47 -7.07 -7.08 1.48
CA ASP A 47 -6.45 -6.28 0.41
C ASP A 47 -5.58 -5.14 0.98
N ALA A 48 -6.16 -4.35 1.89
CA ALA A 48 -5.42 -3.31 2.58
C ALA A 48 -4.21 -3.90 3.32
N LEU A 49 -4.32 -5.07 3.97
CA LEU A 49 -3.23 -5.70 4.70
C LEU A 49 -2.13 -6.27 3.81
N ALA A 50 -2.49 -6.80 2.63
CA ALA A 50 -1.54 -7.34 1.66
C ALA A 50 -0.72 -6.25 0.95
N SER A 51 -1.23 -5.03 0.88
CA SER A 51 -0.53 -3.90 0.27
C SER A 51 0.70 -3.45 1.09
N LYS A 52 1.76 -3.09 0.37
CA LYS A 52 2.99 -2.52 0.96
C LYS A 52 2.70 -1.14 1.58
N ARG A 53 3.43 -0.81 2.64
CA ARG A 53 3.40 0.53 3.24
C ARG A 53 4.18 1.52 2.36
N LEU A 54 3.70 2.75 2.27
CA LEU A 54 4.36 3.79 1.47
C LEU A 54 5.78 4.10 1.98
N GLU A 55 5.99 4.01 3.29
CA GLU A 55 7.29 4.22 3.93
C GLU A 55 8.32 3.17 3.50
N ASP A 56 7.93 1.89 3.46
CA ASP A 56 8.81 0.80 3.01
C ASP A 56 9.23 0.99 1.54
N ILE A 57 8.29 1.44 0.70
CA ILE A 57 8.56 1.76 -0.71
C ILE A 57 9.54 2.94 -0.82
N ALA A 58 9.34 3.99 -0.03
CA ALA A 58 10.21 5.16 -0.04
C ALA A 58 11.62 4.83 0.46
N PHE A 59 11.74 3.93 1.45
CA PHE A 59 13.02 3.44 1.93
C PHE A 59 13.73 2.60 0.85
N GLN A 60 13.04 1.62 0.25
CA GLN A 60 13.59 0.79 -0.83
C GLN A 60 14.09 1.62 -2.01
N LYS A 61 13.33 2.65 -2.43
CA LYS A 61 13.74 3.55 -3.52
C LYS A 61 15.05 4.28 -3.19
N ARG A 62 15.17 4.82 -1.97
CA ARG A 62 16.41 5.50 -1.54
C ARG A 62 17.61 4.56 -1.52
N THR A 63 17.45 3.34 -0.99
CA THR A 63 18.53 2.36 -0.97
C THR A 63 18.98 1.99 -2.39
N ILE A 64 18.05 1.78 -3.31
CA ILE A 64 18.36 1.47 -4.71
C ILE A 64 19.08 2.65 -5.39
N GLU A 65 18.67 3.89 -5.13
CA GLU A 65 19.30 5.08 -5.70
C GLU A 65 20.73 5.27 -5.20
N LEU A 66 20.99 5.06 -3.91
CA LEU A 66 22.34 5.09 -3.35
C LEU A 66 23.22 4.00 -3.96
N LEU A 67 22.71 2.78 -4.12
CA LEU A 67 23.44 1.68 -4.76
C LEU A 67 23.77 1.99 -6.22
N LYS A 68 22.86 2.64 -6.95
CA LYS A 68 23.11 3.09 -8.33
C LYS A 68 24.20 4.15 -8.40
N GLN A 69 24.18 5.15 -7.51
CA GLN A 69 25.22 6.17 -7.44
C GLN A 69 26.59 5.55 -7.15
N ILE A 70 26.67 4.62 -6.19
CA ILE A 70 27.92 3.91 -5.87
C ILE A 70 28.40 3.11 -7.08
N ALA A 71 27.51 2.37 -7.76
CA ALA A 71 27.86 1.60 -8.95
C ALA A 71 28.37 2.48 -10.10
N GLU A 72 27.76 3.65 -10.30
CA GLU A 72 28.15 4.61 -11.32
C GLU A 72 29.49 5.30 -10.99
N GLN A 73 29.75 5.57 -9.70
CA GLN A 73 31.03 6.09 -9.22
C GLN A 73 32.15 5.04 -9.22
N THR A 74 31.83 3.75 -9.21
CA THR A 74 32.85 2.66 -9.24
C THR A 74 33.23 2.25 -10.67
N LYS A 75 32.49 2.70 -11.69
CA LYS A 75 32.74 2.35 -13.11
C LYS A 75 34.00 2.96 -13.77
N PRO A 76 34.57 4.13 -13.36
CA PRO A 76 35.75 4.68 -14.04
C PRO A 76 37.10 4.14 -13.56
N THR A 77 37.16 3.21 -12.59
CA THR A 77 38.44 2.84 -11.91
C THR A 77 38.95 1.41 -12.16
N VAL A 78 38.42 0.67 -13.14
CA VAL A 78 38.86 -0.71 -13.45
C VAL A 78 39.25 -0.93 -14.92
N ILE A 79 39.47 0.15 -15.70
CA ILE A 79 39.97 0.03 -17.07
C ILE A 79 41.08 1.06 -17.29
N ASP A 80 42.16 0.98 -16.53
CA ASP A 80 43.43 1.69 -16.82
C ASP A 80 44.62 0.94 -16.17
N GLU A 81 44.61 -0.39 -16.20
CA GLU A 81 45.80 -1.21 -15.90
C GLU A 81 45.98 -2.28 -16.99
N GLU A 82 46.45 -1.87 -18.18
CA GLU A 82 47.23 -2.72 -19.09
C GLU A 82 48.25 -1.89 -19.88
#